data_AF-A0A015Z6F6-F1
#
_entry.id   AF-A0A015Z6F6-F1
#
_cell.length_a   1.000
_cell.length_b   1.000
_cell.length_c   1.000
_cell.angle_alpha   90.00
_cell.angle_beta   90.00
_cell.angle_gamma   90.00
#
_symmetry.space_group_name_H-M   'P 1'
#
loop_
_entity.id
_entity.type
_entity.pdbx_description
1 polymer ?
#
loop_
_entity_poly.entity_id
_entity_poly.type
_entity_poly.pdbx_seq_one_letter_code
_entity_poly.pdbx_strand_id
1 'polypeptide(L)'
;MEHGEIILYQPDNTIKLEVRIENETVWLTQAQIVNLFQSSKANISEHIRNIYDSDELSAESTVRKFRTVRMEGNRKVTRILEYYNLDMIISVGYRVNSKRGVQFRQWSTGVLKEYLLKGYAINQRVEQLENKANTHDRQLEELTNKVDFFVRTSLPPIEGVFFNGQIFDAYVFSAQLIKSAKSSLVLIDNFVDESVLLLLSKRLPGVTSIIYTKQITPQLELDLTKHNSQYPPNRYTYLPART
;
A
#
# COMPACT_ATOMS: atom_id res chain seq x y z
N MET A 1 -35.56 24.52 9.20
CA MET A 1 -34.92 24.53 10.52
C MET A 1 -35.24 23.20 11.14
N GLU A 2 -34.25 22.33 11.31
CA GLU A 2 -34.48 21.04 11.97
C GLU A 2 -34.54 21.28 13.48
N HIS A 3 -35.63 20.83 14.10
CA HIS A 3 -35.75 20.74 15.55
C HIS A 3 -35.64 19.25 15.85
N GLY A 4 -34.51 18.85 16.43
CA GLY A 4 -34.25 17.46 16.79
C GLY A 4 -34.56 17.26 18.26
N GLU A 5 -35.26 16.19 18.61
CA GLU A 5 -35.26 15.70 19.98
C GLU A 5 -33.98 14.85 20.17
N ILE A 6 -32.97 15.38 20.85
CA ILE A 6 -31.92 14.53 21.41
C ILE A 6 -32.32 14.22 22.84
N ILE A 7 -32.57 12.94 23.11
CA ILE A 7 -32.61 12.41 24.47
C ILE A 7 -31.16 12.36 24.95
N LEU A 8 -30.67 13.49 25.47
CA LEU A 8 -29.42 13.49 26.19
C LEU A 8 -29.75 12.92 27.58
N TYR A 9 -29.22 11.73 27.88
CA TYR A 9 -29.11 11.11 29.20
C TYR A 9 -30.19 10.09 29.62
N GLN A 10 -29.80 8.81 29.79
CA GLN A 10 -30.46 7.89 30.72
C GLN A 10 -29.47 6.89 31.33
N PRO A 11 -29.48 6.78 32.67
CA PRO A 11 -29.80 5.47 33.25
C PRO A 11 -31.29 5.40 33.64
N ASP A 12 -31.80 6.25 34.54
CA ASP A 12 -33.07 5.92 35.22
C ASP A 12 -34.12 7.04 35.31
N ASN A 13 -33.95 8.20 34.63
CA ASN A 13 -34.99 9.24 34.63
C ASN A 13 -34.86 10.15 33.40
N THR A 14 -35.77 9.96 32.43
CA THR A 14 -35.85 10.67 31.14
C THR A 14 -36.00 12.18 31.35
N ILE A 15 -34.90 12.93 31.25
CA ILE A 15 -35.02 14.37 30.96
C ILE A 15 -35.28 14.47 29.47
N LYS A 16 -36.51 14.85 29.10
CA LYS A 16 -36.81 15.25 27.72
C LYS A 16 -36.40 16.71 27.56
N LEU A 17 -35.26 16.94 26.92
CA LEU A 17 -34.80 18.29 26.57
C LEU A 17 -34.92 18.46 25.07
N GLU A 18 -35.72 19.43 24.63
CA GLU A 18 -35.74 19.83 23.24
C GLU A 18 -34.43 20.57 22.94
N VAL A 19 -33.62 20.06 22.00
CA VAL A 19 -32.32 20.65 21.70
C VAL A 19 -32.27 21.14 20.27
N ARG A 20 -31.44 22.16 20.02
CA ARG A 20 -31.17 22.59 18.66
C ARG A 20 -29.89 21.92 18.19
N ILE A 21 -29.94 21.24 17.05
CA ILE A 21 -28.76 20.65 16.40
C ILE A 21 -28.45 21.51 15.19
N GLU A 22 -27.22 22.00 15.08
CA GLU A 22 -26.77 22.77 13.93
C GLU A 22 -25.25 22.68 13.84
N ASN A 23 -24.70 22.49 12.64
CA ASN A 23 -23.26 22.31 12.38
C ASN A 23 -22.63 21.19 13.24
N GLU A 24 -23.29 20.03 13.29
CA GLU A 24 -22.80 18.85 14.03
C GLU A 24 -22.59 19.07 15.54
N THR A 25 -23.11 20.17 16.10
CA THR A 25 -23.06 20.46 17.53
C THR A 25 -24.44 20.73 18.11
N VAL A 26 -24.53 20.59 19.42
CA VAL A 26 -25.75 20.78 20.19
C VAL A 26 -25.75 22.18 20.79
N TRP A 27 -26.87 22.88 20.65
CA TRP A 27 -27.08 24.24 21.13
C TRP A 27 -28.18 24.25 22.20
N LEU A 28 -27.84 24.76 23.38
CA LEU A 28 -28.77 24.93 24.50
C LEU A 28 -28.82 26.38 24.97
N THR A 29 -30.01 26.84 25.33
CA THR A 29 -30.17 28.10 26.08
C THR A 29 -29.69 27.93 27.52
N GLN A 30 -29.36 29.04 28.19
CA GLN A 30 -28.99 29.00 29.61
C GLN A 30 -30.06 28.34 30.49
N ALA A 31 -31.35 28.56 30.19
CA ALA A 31 -32.45 27.94 30.91
C ALA A 31 -32.49 26.41 30.75
N GLN A 32 -32.11 25.92 29.57
CA GLN A 32 -32.01 24.48 29.30
C GLN A 32 -30.81 23.86 30.02
N ILE A 33 -29.68 24.55 30.09
CA ILE A 33 -28.50 24.11 30.87
C ILE A 33 -28.83 24.04 32.37
N VAL A 34 -29.57 25.03 32.88
CA VAL A 34 -30.09 25.04 34.25
C VAL A 34 -30.94 23.80 34.54
N ASN A 35 -31.85 23.44 33.62
CA ASN A 35 -32.69 22.26 33.76
C ASN A 35 -31.86 20.96 33.69
N LEU A 36 -30.97 20.86 32.70
CA LEU A 36 -30.10 19.71 32.47
C LEU A 36 -29.28 19.36 33.72
N PHE A 37 -28.64 20.35 34.33
CA PHE A 37 -27.78 20.14 35.49
C PHE A 37 -28.48 20.35 36.84
N GLN A 38 -29.79 20.66 36.85
CA GLN A 38 -30.55 20.94 38.07
C GLN A 38 -29.81 21.90 39.01
N SER A 39 -29.35 23.03 38.46
CA SER A 39 -28.58 24.06 39.18
C SER A 39 -29.35 25.39 39.19
N SER A 40 -28.84 26.40 39.89
CA SER A 40 -29.45 27.74 39.87
C SER A 40 -28.99 28.53 38.66
N LYS A 41 -29.84 29.44 38.15
CA LYS A 41 -29.45 30.34 37.04
C LYS A 41 -28.23 31.18 37.40
N ALA A 42 -28.14 31.65 38.65
CA ALA A 42 -26.99 32.42 39.13
C ALA A 42 -25.69 31.61 39.04
N ASN A 43 -25.71 30.37 39.50
CA ASN A 43 -24.54 29.49 39.46
C ASN A 43 -24.10 29.17 38.02
N ILE A 44 -25.04 28.91 37.11
CA ILE A 44 -24.71 28.70 35.69
C ILE A 44 -24.14 29.98 35.06
N SER A 45 -24.72 31.16 35.33
CA SER A 45 -24.16 32.44 34.87
C SER A 45 -22.73 32.67 35.37
N GLU A 46 -22.47 32.34 36.64
CA GLU A 46 -21.15 32.47 37.26
C GLU A 46 -20.14 31.54 36.59
N HIS A 47 -20.48 30.26 36.38
CA HIS A 47 -19.59 29.34 35.68
C HIS A 47 -19.29 29.80 34.24
N ILE A 48 -20.30 30.24 33.48
CA ILE A 48 -20.11 30.76 32.12
C ILE A 48 -19.16 31.96 32.13
N ARG A 49 -19.35 32.90 33.05
CA ARG A 49 -18.47 34.06 33.18
C ARG A 49 -17.04 33.62 33.50
N ASN A 50 -16.86 32.76 34.48
CA ASN A 50 -15.54 32.27 34.89
C ASN A 50 -14.85 31.44 33.78
N ILE A 51 -15.58 30.83 32.85
CA ILE A 51 -15.02 30.13 31.68
C ILE A 51 -14.41 31.14 30.70
N TYR A 52 -15.10 32.26 30.48
CA TYR A 52 -14.60 33.33 29.62
C TYR A 52 -13.49 34.13 30.29
N ASP A 53 -13.62 34.45 31.57
CA ASP A 53 -12.58 35.18 32.32
C ASP A 53 -11.27 34.37 32.43
N SER A 54 -11.35 33.04 32.35
CA SER A 54 -10.18 32.16 32.34
C SER A 54 -9.64 31.86 30.94
N ASP A 55 -10.20 32.48 29.88
CA ASP A 55 -9.89 32.19 28.48
C ASP A 55 -9.97 30.69 28.12
N GLU A 56 -10.82 29.91 28.81
CA GLU A 56 -10.98 28.48 28.47
C GLU A 56 -11.73 28.34 27.15
N LEU A 57 -12.71 29.22 26.91
CA LEU A 57 -13.49 29.28 25.67
C LEU A 57 -13.63 30.74 25.23
N SER A 58 -13.84 30.98 23.93
CA SER A 58 -14.17 32.31 23.41
C SER A 58 -15.67 32.45 23.17
N ALA A 59 -16.25 33.58 23.56
CA ALA A 59 -17.69 33.83 23.37
C ALA A 59 -18.10 33.82 21.89
N GLU A 60 -17.20 34.23 20.99
CA GLU A 60 -17.43 34.26 19.53
C GLU A 60 -17.63 32.86 18.93
N SER A 61 -16.97 31.83 19.48
CA SER A 61 -17.06 30.45 18.99
C SER A 61 -18.15 29.63 19.68
N THR A 62 -18.51 30.01 20.92
CA THR A 62 -19.37 29.19 21.79
C THR A 62 -20.78 29.73 21.98
N VAL A 63 -21.05 30.98 21.60
CA VAL A 63 -22.38 31.61 21.70
C VAL A 63 -22.96 31.91 20.33
N ARG A 64 -24.22 31.58 20.13
CA ARG A 64 -25.02 32.04 18.99
C ARG A 64 -26.32 32.68 19.44
N LYS A 65 -26.69 33.75 18.76
CA LYS A 65 -27.94 34.47 18.97
C LYS A 65 -28.98 33.97 17.97
N PHE A 66 -29.97 33.24 18.46
CA PHE A 66 -31.07 32.76 17.63
C PHE A 66 -32.33 33.57 17.86
N ARG A 67 -33.02 33.87 16.76
CA ARG A 67 -34.33 34.51 16.80
C ARG A 67 -35.39 33.44 17.08
N THR A 68 -36.05 33.54 18.22
CA THR A 68 -37.13 32.63 18.62
C THR A 68 -38.44 33.40 18.68
N VAL A 69 -39.45 32.90 17.98
CA VAL A 69 -40.81 33.44 18.03
C VAL A 69 -41.60 32.62 19.04
N ARG A 70 -42.11 33.27 20.09
CA ARG A 70 -43.00 32.66 21.08
C ARG A 70 -44.36 33.36 21.03
N MET A 71 -45.43 32.60 21.23
CA MET A 71 -46.77 33.15 21.48
C MET A 71 -46.86 33.55 22.95
N GLU A 72 -47.04 34.84 23.23
CA GLU A 72 -47.37 35.35 24.57
C GLU A 72 -48.81 35.90 24.51
N GLY A 73 -49.77 35.13 25.05
CA GLY A 73 -51.20 35.38 24.85
C GLY A 73 -51.58 35.30 23.36
N ASN A 74 -52.22 36.34 22.82
CA ASN A 74 -52.57 36.45 21.40
C ASN A 74 -51.47 37.09 20.51
N ARG A 75 -50.31 37.46 21.07
CA ARG A 75 -49.26 38.15 20.32
C ARG A 75 -48.07 37.23 20.03
N LYS A 76 -47.63 37.22 18.76
CA LYS A 76 -46.31 36.68 18.37
C LYS A 76 -45.23 37.66 18.83
N VAL A 77 -44.43 37.26 19.81
CA VAL A 77 -43.29 38.03 20.30
C VAL A 77 -42.01 37.37 19.82
N THR A 78 -41.16 38.15 19.15
CA THR A 78 -39.85 37.72 18.70
C THR A 78 -38.82 38.13 19.75
N ARG A 79 -38.07 37.16 20.29
CA ARG A 79 -36.93 37.43 21.18
C ARG A 79 -35.66 36.86 20.58
N ILE A 80 -34.56 37.55 20.82
CA ILE A 80 -33.22 37.03 20.54
C ILE A 80 -32.77 36.30 21.80
N LEU A 81 -32.52 35.00 21.67
CA LEU A 81 -32.03 34.16 22.75
C LEU A 81 -30.60 33.74 22.44
N GLU A 82 -29.78 33.72 23.48
CA GLU A 82 -28.42 33.20 23.43
C GLU A 82 -28.45 31.68 23.67
N TYR A 83 -27.76 30.97 22.78
CA TYR A 83 -27.54 29.55 22.85
C TYR A 83 -26.04 29.29 22.95
N TYR A 84 -25.71 28.29 23.74
CA TYR A 84 -24.36 27.83 24.03
C TYR A 84 -24.15 26.47 23.39
N ASN A 85 -23.00 26.29 22.75
CA ASN A 85 -22.63 25.05 22.07
C ASN A 85 -22.27 23.92 23.03
N LEU A 86 -21.95 22.74 22.48
CA LEU A 86 -21.57 21.56 23.26
C LEU A 86 -20.35 21.80 24.16
N ASP A 87 -19.35 22.55 23.72
CA ASP A 87 -18.13 22.81 24.50
C ASP A 87 -18.46 23.55 25.79
N MET A 88 -19.27 24.62 25.70
CA MET A 88 -19.74 25.32 26.89
C MET A 88 -20.56 24.42 27.81
N ILE A 89 -21.42 23.55 27.26
CA ILE A 89 -22.23 22.62 28.05
C ILE A 89 -21.34 21.63 28.81
N ILE A 90 -20.28 21.13 28.16
CA ILE A 90 -19.29 20.24 28.78
C ILE A 90 -18.55 20.99 29.89
N SER A 91 -17.96 22.15 29.60
CA SER A 91 -17.21 22.95 30.58
C SER A 91 -18.04 23.28 31.82
N VAL A 92 -19.30 23.70 31.63
CA VAL A 92 -20.23 23.94 32.74
C VAL A 92 -20.55 22.64 33.48
N GLY A 93 -20.84 21.54 32.78
CA GLY A 93 -21.15 20.24 33.39
C GLY A 93 -20.03 19.68 34.27
N TYR A 94 -18.77 19.97 33.93
CA TYR A 94 -17.62 19.61 34.76
C TYR A 94 -17.48 20.47 36.01
N ARG A 95 -17.92 21.74 35.98
CA ARG A 95 -17.81 22.70 37.10
C ARG A 95 -19.01 22.69 38.04
N VAL A 96 -20.20 22.25 37.60
CA VAL A 96 -21.41 22.25 38.42
C VAL A 96 -21.35 21.19 39.53
N ASN A 97 -21.60 21.62 40.77
CA ASN A 97 -21.73 20.77 41.93
C ASN A 97 -23.19 20.33 42.18
N SER A 98 -23.72 19.45 41.33
CA SER A 98 -25.04 18.86 41.49
C SER A 98 -25.00 17.34 41.24
N LYS A 99 -26.03 16.60 41.70
CA LYS A 99 -26.15 15.17 41.40
C LYS A 99 -26.11 14.90 39.89
N ARG A 100 -26.79 15.74 39.10
CA ARG A 100 -26.77 15.67 37.63
C ARG A 100 -25.40 15.99 37.05
N GLY A 101 -24.66 16.95 37.61
CA GLY A 101 -23.28 17.23 37.23
C GLY A 101 -22.33 16.06 37.50
N VAL A 102 -22.45 15.42 38.67
CA VAL A 102 -21.68 14.21 39.01
C VAL A 102 -21.95 13.08 38.02
N GLN A 103 -23.24 12.80 37.76
CA GLN A 103 -23.65 11.81 36.77
C GLN A 103 -23.04 12.15 35.40
N PHE A 104 -23.23 13.38 34.92
CA PHE A 104 -22.70 13.83 33.64
C PHE A 104 -21.19 13.61 33.50
N ARG A 105 -20.41 13.90 34.56
CA ARG A 105 -18.96 13.64 34.57
C ARG A 105 -18.63 12.15 34.51
N GLN A 106 -19.35 11.30 35.24
CA GLN A 106 -19.17 9.84 35.20
C GLN A 106 -19.46 9.30 33.79
N TRP A 107 -20.55 9.75 33.19
CA TRP A 107 -20.92 9.36 31.82
C TRP A 107 -19.89 9.85 30.80
N SER A 108 -19.54 11.14 30.83
CA SER A 108 -18.56 11.74 29.89
C SER A 108 -17.21 11.05 29.99
N THR A 109 -16.76 10.75 31.21
CA THR A 109 -15.51 10.01 31.45
C THR A 109 -15.60 8.57 30.93
N GLY A 110 -16.76 7.91 31.11
CA GLY A 110 -17.01 6.57 30.57
C GLY A 110 -16.94 6.53 29.05
N VAL A 111 -17.61 7.49 28.38
CA VAL A 111 -17.58 7.65 26.93
C VAL A 111 -16.15 7.91 26.45
N LEU A 112 -15.43 8.86 27.05
CA LEU A 112 -14.04 9.15 26.69
C LEU A 112 -13.16 7.90 26.84
N LYS A 113 -13.27 7.17 27.96
CA LYS A 113 -12.53 5.94 28.20
C LYS A 113 -12.83 4.87 27.14
N GLU A 114 -14.10 4.71 26.77
CA GLU A 114 -14.51 3.75 25.73
C GLU A 114 -13.89 4.10 24.37
N TYR A 115 -13.94 5.38 23.96
CA TYR A 115 -13.33 5.82 22.71
C TYR A 115 -11.80 5.68 22.72
N LEU A 116 -11.13 5.96 23.84
CA LEU A 116 -9.69 5.75 23.98
C LEU A 116 -9.31 4.27 23.85
N LEU A 117 -10.06 3.38 24.51
CA LEU A 117 -9.82 1.93 24.43
C LEU A 117 -10.09 1.38 23.02
N LYS A 118 -11.18 1.81 22.38
CA LYS A 118 -11.50 1.44 20.99
C LYS A 118 -10.43 1.96 20.03
N GLY A 119 -9.99 3.21 20.18
CA GLY A 119 -8.93 3.80 19.38
C GLY A 119 -7.62 3.03 19.50
N TYR A 120 -7.24 2.65 20.73
CA TYR A 120 -6.07 1.80 20.97
C TYR A 120 -6.19 0.43 20.27
N ALA A 121 -7.34 -0.25 20.41
CA ALA A 121 -7.56 -1.55 19.78
C ALA A 121 -7.53 -1.46 18.25
N ILE A 122 -8.06 -0.39 17.66
CA ILE A 122 -8.00 -0.14 16.21
C ILE A 122 -6.54 0.07 15.78
N ASN A 123 -5.79 0.91 16.47
CA ASN A 123 -4.38 1.16 16.14
C ASN A 123 -3.54 -0.11 16.22
N GLN A 124 -3.72 -0.93 17.26
CA GLN A 124 -3.05 -2.23 17.36
C GLN A 124 -3.40 -3.15 16.18
N ARG A 125 -4.66 -3.16 15.74
CA ARG A 125 -5.08 -3.96 14.59
C ARG A 125 -4.45 -3.47 13.30
N VAL A 126 -4.37 -2.14 13.09
CA VAL A 126 -3.72 -1.56 11.92
C VAL A 126 -2.24 -1.93 11.88
N GLU A 127 -1.52 -1.76 13.00
CA GLU A 127 -0.11 -2.13 13.12
C GLU A 127 0.12 -3.62 12.81
N GLN A 128 -0.76 -4.50 13.30
CA GLN A 128 -0.69 -5.94 12.97
C GLN A 128 -0.92 -6.23 11.48
N LEU A 129 -1.80 -5.49 10.82
CA LEU A 129 -2.07 -5.65 9.39
C LEU A 129 -0.88 -5.15 8.55
N GLU A 130 -0.28 -4.03 8.91
CA GLU A 130 0.92 -3.49 8.27
C GLU A 130 2.08 -4.48 8.39
N ASN A 131 2.30 -5.05 9.58
CA ASN A 131 3.34 -6.07 9.78
C ASN A 131 3.11 -7.31 8.91
N LYS A 132 1.85 -7.78 8.81
CA LYS A 132 1.51 -8.91 7.92
C LYS A 132 1.74 -8.58 6.45
N ALA A 133 1.36 -7.39 5.99
CA ALA A 133 1.62 -6.94 4.62
C ALA A 133 3.12 -6.94 4.32
N ASN A 134 3.93 -6.35 5.20
CA ASN A 134 5.39 -6.34 5.06
C ASN A 134 5.99 -7.76 5.01
N THR A 135 5.45 -8.72 5.78
CA THR A 135 5.90 -10.11 5.70
C THR A 135 5.50 -10.79 4.39
N HIS A 136 4.30 -10.51 3.87
CA HIS A 136 3.86 -11.06 2.59
C HIS A 136 4.67 -10.48 1.42
N ASP A 137 5.00 -9.19 1.45
CA ASP A 137 5.83 -8.56 0.42
C ASP A 137 7.22 -9.21 0.35
N ARG A 138 7.84 -9.47 1.51
CA ARG A 138 9.11 -10.22 1.58
C ARG A 138 8.99 -11.64 1.02
N GLN A 139 7.90 -12.35 1.35
CA GLN A 139 7.66 -13.70 0.82
C GLN A 139 7.44 -13.70 -0.70
N LEU A 140 6.74 -12.69 -1.24
CA LEU A 140 6.54 -12.53 -2.67
C LEU A 140 7.85 -12.23 -3.39
N GLU A 141 8.72 -11.39 -2.81
CA GLU A 141 10.05 -11.12 -3.34
C GLU A 141 10.90 -12.39 -3.38
N GLU A 142 10.93 -13.17 -2.29
CA GLU A 142 11.61 -14.46 -2.25
C GLU A 142 11.07 -15.46 -3.28
N LEU A 143 9.75 -15.54 -3.42
CA LEU A 143 9.12 -16.43 -4.39
C LEU A 143 9.44 -16.00 -5.83
N THR A 144 9.42 -14.69 -6.10
CA THR A 144 9.76 -14.11 -7.40
C THR A 144 11.22 -14.38 -7.76
N ASN A 145 12.14 -14.22 -6.79
CA ASN A 145 13.56 -14.56 -6.97
C ASN A 145 13.76 -16.05 -7.26
N LYS A 146 13.02 -16.93 -6.58
CA LYS A 146 13.05 -18.37 -6.88
C LYS A 146 12.51 -18.67 -8.27
N VAL A 147 11.40 -18.04 -8.68
CA VAL A 147 10.83 -18.19 -10.02
C VAL A 147 11.81 -17.72 -11.09
N ASP A 148 12.44 -16.55 -10.93
CA ASP A 148 13.46 -16.05 -11.86
C ASP A 148 14.63 -17.04 -12.00
N PHE A 149 15.12 -17.59 -10.88
CA PHE A 149 16.13 -18.64 -10.87
C PHE A 149 15.68 -19.89 -11.66
N PHE A 150 14.45 -20.37 -11.43
CA PHE A 150 13.93 -21.54 -12.14
C PHE A 150 13.72 -21.28 -13.63
N VAL A 151 13.23 -20.11 -14.02
CA VAL A 151 13.07 -19.73 -15.44
C VAL A 151 14.42 -19.72 -16.14
N ARG A 152 15.45 -19.13 -15.51
CA ARG A 152 16.81 -19.09 -16.05
C ARG A 152 17.49 -20.47 -16.15
N THR A 153 17.17 -21.40 -15.25
CA THR A 153 17.79 -22.73 -15.21
C THR A 153 17.03 -23.78 -16.03
N SER A 154 15.72 -23.61 -16.21
CA SER A 154 14.85 -24.56 -16.94
C SER A 154 14.75 -24.25 -18.44
N LEU A 155 15.08 -23.02 -18.84
CA LEU A 155 15.31 -22.70 -20.24
C LEU A 155 16.76 -23.07 -20.57
N PRO A 156 17.04 -23.94 -21.56
CA PRO A 156 18.40 -24.12 -22.04
C PRO A 156 18.95 -22.75 -22.44
N PRO A 157 20.22 -22.44 -22.13
CA PRO A 157 20.79 -21.11 -22.38
C PRO A 157 20.57 -20.75 -23.84
N ILE A 158 19.69 -19.77 -24.09
CA ILE A 158 19.35 -19.32 -25.46
C ILE A 158 20.59 -18.66 -26.09
N GLU A 159 21.51 -18.18 -25.26
CA GLU A 159 22.70 -17.44 -25.65
C GLU A 159 23.93 -18.33 -25.92
N GLY A 160 23.86 -19.65 -25.72
CA GLY A 160 25.00 -20.54 -25.95
C GLY A 160 26.22 -20.25 -25.06
N VAL A 161 26.01 -19.62 -23.90
CA VAL A 161 27.06 -19.31 -22.92
C VAL A 161 27.14 -20.43 -21.89
N PHE A 162 28.32 -21.04 -21.77
CA PHE A 162 28.59 -22.17 -20.88
C PHE A 162 29.72 -21.80 -19.91
N PHE A 163 29.66 -22.28 -18.66
CA PHE A 163 30.76 -22.09 -17.71
C PHE A 163 31.87 -23.14 -17.94
N ASN A 164 33.08 -22.83 -17.47
CA ASN A 164 34.23 -23.72 -17.64
C ASN A 164 33.97 -25.09 -16.98
N GLY A 165 34.07 -26.17 -17.75
CA GLY A 165 33.76 -27.55 -17.33
C GLY A 165 32.38 -28.07 -17.75
N GLN A 166 31.48 -27.24 -18.28
CA GLN A 166 30.15 -27.65 -18.77
C GLN A 166 30.19 -28.29 -20.18
N ILE A 167 31.04 -29.30 -20.36
CA ILE A 167 31.41 -29.83 -21.69
C ILE A 167 30.25 -30.57 -22.36
N PHE A 168 29.48 -31.36 -21.61
CA PHE A 168 28.40 -32.18 -22.17
C PHE A 168 27.25 -31.33 -22.72
N ASP A 169 26.78 -30.33 -21.96
CA ASP A 169 25.69 -29.45 -22.41
C ASP A 169 26.11 -28.59 -23.61
N ALA A 170 27.34 -28.06 -23.58
CA ALA A 170 27.91 -27.31 -24.69
C ALA A 170 27.99 -28.15 -25.98
N TYR A 171 28.38 -29.43 -25.84
CA TYR A 171 28.44 -30.36 -26.96
C TYR A 171 27.05 -30.69 -27.51
N VAL A 172 26.08 -31.00 -26.64
CA VAL A 172 24.70 -31.31 -27.05
C VAL A 172 24.08 -30.11 -27.77
N PHE A 173 24.24 -28.91 -27.22
CA PHE A 173 23.78 -27.67 -27.83
C PHE A 173 24.39 -27.47 -29.22
N SER A 174 25.72 -27.53 -29.33
CA SER A 174 26.42 -27.32 -30.60
C SER A 174 26.05 -28.37 -31.65
N ALA A 175 25.88 -29.63 -31.24
CA ALA A 175 25.43 -30.70 -32.13
C ALA A 175 23.99 -30.49 -32.62
N GLN A 176 23.09 -30.03 -31.76
CA GLN A 176 21.70 -29.70 -32.15
C GLN A 176 21.66 -28.50 -33.09
N LEU A 177 22.45 -27.46 -32.82
CA LEU A 177 22.57 -26.28 -33.67
C LEU A 177 23.05 -26.66 -35.07
N ILE A 178 24.09 -27.48 -35.19
CA ILE A 178 24.60 -27.97 -36.47
C ILE A 178 23.57 -28.82 -37.22
N LYS A 179 22.84 -29.68 -36.52
CA LYS A 179 21.77 -30.51 -37.11
C LYS A 179 20.57 -29.68 -37.58
N SER A 180 20.34 -28.51 -36.98
CA SER A 180 19.21 -27.62 -37.33
C SER A 180 19.44 -26.82 -38.62
N ALA A 181 20.69 -26.71 -39.08
CA ALA A 181 21.03 -25.97 -40.29
C ALA A 181 20.40 -26.61 -41.54
N LYS A 182 19.74 -25.79 -42.37
CA LYS A 182 19.02 -26.26 -43.58
C LYS A 182 19.78 -26.03 -44.90
N SER A 183 20.65 -25.02 -44.96
CA SER A 183 21.27 -24.58 -46.23
C SER A 183 22.79 -24.49 -46.15
N SER A 184 23.31 -23.80 -45.14
CA SER A 184 24.74 -23.58 -44.97
C SER A 184 25.11 -23.43 -43.50
N LEU A 185 26.33 -23.83 -43.17
CA LEU A 185 26.98 -23.65 -41.89
C LEU A 185 28.29 -22.90 -42.12
N VAL A 186 28.49 -21.82 -41.36
CA VAL A 186 29.71 -21.02 -41.42
C VAL A 186 30.34 -21.04 -40.04
N LEU A 187 31.54 -21.60 -39.95
CA LEU A 187 32.35 -21.60 -38.74
C LEU A 187 33.44 -20.53 -38.88
N ILE A 188 33.55 -19.63 -37.91
CA ILE A 188 34.62 -18.63 -37.85
C ILE A 188 35.36 -18.84 -36.55
N ASP A 189 36.49 -19.54 -36.61
CA ASP A 189 37.28 -19.89 -35.43
C ASP A 189 38.75 -20.13 -35.81
N ASN A 190 39.66 -19.81 -34.90
CA ASN A 190 41.10 -20.07 -35.01
C ASN A 190 41.53 -21.38 -34.34
N PHE A 191 40.65 -22.04 -33.58
CA PHE A 191 40.94 -23.25 -32.81
C PHE A 191 40.21 -24.48 -33.34
N VAL A 192 40.14 -24.62 -34.68
CA VAL A 192 39.52 -25.79 -35.32
C VAL A 192 40.44 -27.00 -35.20
N ASP A 193 39.92 -28.09 -34.63
CA ASP A 193 40.59 -29.38 -34.48
C ASP A 193 39.73 -30.55 -34.99
N GLU A 194 40.20 -31.79 -34.83
CA GLU A 194 39.46 -33.00 -35.25
C GLU A 194 38.08 -33.12 -34.58
N SER A 195 37.93 -32.66 -33.33
CA SER A 195 36.66 -32.72 -32.60
C SER A 195 35.62 -31.77 -33.21
N VAL A 196 36.05 -30.59 -33.62
CA VAL A 196 35.22 -29.60 -34.33
C VAL A 196 34.83 -30.15 -35.71
N LEU A 197 35.77 -30.71 -36.47
CA LEU A 197 35.48 -31.31 -37.77
C LEU A 197 34.46 -32.45 -37.65
N LEU A 198 34.63 -33.33 -36.65
CA LEU A 198 33.68 -34.41 -36.37
C LEU A 198 32.29 -33.86 -36.02
N LEU A 199 32.21 -32.75 -35.29
CA LEU A 199 30.94 -32.11 -34.98
C LEU A 199 30.25 -31.56 -36.25
N LEU A 200 31.01 -30.94 -37.16
CA LEU A 200 30.52 -30.44 -38.46
C LEU A 200 30.02 -31.57 -39.38
N SER A 201 30.51 -32.79 -39.19
CA SER A 201 30.03 -33.97 -39.94
C SER A 201 28.58 -34.34 -39.61
N LYS A 202 28.05 -33.92 -38.45
CA LYS A 202 26.67 -34.20 -38.02
C LYS A 202 25.59 -33.37 -38.74
N ARG A 203 25.98 -32.47 -39.64
CA ARG A 203 25.05 -31.65 -40.43
C ARG A 203 24.18 -32.52 -41.33
N LEU A 204 23.01 -32.00 -41.72
CA LEU A 204 22.13 -32.69 -42.66
C LEU A 204 22.78 -32.84 -44.05
N PRO A 205 22.50 -33.95 -44.77
CA PRO A 205 22.96 -34.12 -46.16
C PRO A 205 22.49 -32.94 -47.04
N GLY A 206 23.41 -32.39 -47.84
CA GLY A 206 23.13 -31.22 -48.70
C GLY A 206 23.43 -29.87 -48.06
N VAL A 207 23.68 -29.80 -46.75
CA VAL A 207 24.13 -28.56 -46.08
C VAL A 207 25.60 -28.30 -46.38
N THR A 208 25.90 -27.12 -46.90
CA THR A 208 27.28 -26.69 -47.15
C THR A 208 27.96 -26.26 -45.84
N SER A 209 29.25 -26.53 -45.69
CA SER A 209 30.04 -26.12 -44.52
C SER A 209 31.26 -25.34 -44.98
N ILE A 210 31.44 -24.14 -44.42
CA ILE A 210 32.56 -23.26 -44.71
C ILE A 210 33.25 -22.90 -43.40
N ILE A 211 34.56 -23.15 -43.33
CA ILE A 211 35.40 -22.82 -42.18
C ILE A 211 36.28 -21.62 -42.55
N TYR A 212 36.20 -20.56 -41.76
CA TYR A 212 37.07 -19.41 -41.80
C TYR A 212 38.00 -19.44 -40.59
N THR A 213 39.30 -19.55 -40.87
CA THR A 213 40.36 -19.48 -39.84
C THR A 213 41.41 -18.46 -40.25
N LYS A 214 42.06 -17.83 -39.27
CA LYS A 214 43.17 -16.91 -39.51
C LYS A 214 44.43 -17.61 -40.00
N GLN A 215 44.62 -18.90 -39.73
CA GLN A 215 45.80 -19.65 -40.19
C GLN A 215 45.41 -21.09 -40.53
N ILE A 216 45.87 -21.56 -41.69
CA ILE A 216 45.77 -22.98 -42.06
C ILE A 216 47.14 -23.58 -41.78
N THR A 217 47.25 -24.34 -40.69
CA THR A 217 48.47 -25.07 -40.37
C THR A 217 48.57 -26.33 -41.23
N PRO A 218 49.78 -26.87 -41.49
CA PRO A 218 49.94 -28.12 -42.23
C PRO A 218 49.18 -29.30 -41.58
N GLN A 219 49.08 -29.28 -40.25
CA GLN A 219 48.32 -30.28 -39.49
C GLN A 219 46.81 -30.17 -39.77
N LEU A 220 46.24 -28.96 -39.70
CA LEU A 220 44.83 -28.73 -39.99
C LEU A 220 44.48 -29.10 -41.44
N GLU A 221 45.39 -28.85 -42.39
CA GLU A 221 45.22 -29.23 -43.79
C GLU A 221 45.17 -30.76 -43.97
N LEU A 222 46.03 -31.51 -43.29
CA LEU A 222 45.98 -32.98 -43.25
C LEU A 222 44.68 -33.48 -42.62
N ASP A 223 44.26 -32.88 -41.51
CA ASP A 223 43.02 -33.26 -40.81
C ASP A 223 41.78 -32.99 -41.68
N LEU A 224 41.75 -31.85 -42.38
CA LEU A 224 40.70 -31.51 -43.34
C LEU A 224 40.68 -32.48 -44.53
N THR A 225 41.84 -32.86 -45.04
CA THR A 225 41.97 -33.82 -46.14
C THR A 225 41.45 -35.19 -45.73
N LYS A 226 41.89 -35.68 -44.56
CA LYS A 226 41.42 -36.95 -43.99
C LYS A 226 39.91 -36.92 -43.75
N HIS A 227 39.39 -35.86 -43.12
CA HIS A 227 37.96 -35.70 -42.88
C HIS A 227 37.16 -35.70 -44.19
N ASN A 228 37.57 -34.92 -45.19
CA ASN A 228 36.87 -34.79 -46.46
C ASN A 228 36.90 -36.07 -47.31
N SER A 229 37.82 -37.00 -47.02
CA SER A 229 37.82 -38.34 -47.62
C SER A 229 36.78 -39.29 -47.02
N GLN A 230 36.35 -39.05 -45.78
CA GLN A 230 35.48 -39.95 -45.01
C GLN A 230 34.06 -39.39 -44.80
N TYR A 231 33.90 -38.07 -44.84
CA TYR A 231 32.68 -37.34 -44.50
C TYR A 231 32.36 -36.24 -45.53
N PRO A 232 31.13 -35.69 -45.53
CA PRO A 232 30.78 -34.59 -46.42
C PRO A 232 31.81 -33.44 -46.35
N PRO A 233 32.32 -32.96 -47.50
CA PRO A 233 33.49 -32.11 -47.51
C PRO A 233 33.20 -30.74 -46.88
N ASN A 234 34.10 -30.29 -46.01
CA ASN A 234 34.14 -28.92 -45.52
C ASN A 234 34.95 -28.07 -46.49
N ARG A 235 34.38 -26.95 -46.95
CA ARG A 235 35.16 -25.89 -47.59
C ARG A 235 35.87 -25.11 -46.50
N TYR A 236 37.08 -24.67 -46.77
CA TYR A 236 37.83 -23.85 -45.84
C TYR A 236 38.52 -22.73 -46.61
N THR A 237 38.63 -21.57 -45.98
CA THR A 237 39.32 -20.43 -46.57
C THR A 237 39.92 -19.56 -45.48
N TYR A 238 40.92 -18.79 -45.89
CA TYR A 238 41.55 -17.81 -45.02
C TYR A 238 40.56 -16.67 -44.73
N LEU A 239 40.44 -16.26 -43.47
CA LEU A 239 39.74 -15.04 -43.12
C LEU A 239 40.69 -13.84 -43.35
N PRO A 240 40.50 -13.00 -44.39
CA PRO A 240 41.35 -11.84 -44.61
C PRO A 240 41.27 -10.89 -43.42
N ALA A 241 42.42 -10.47 -42.90
CA ALA A 241 42.47 -9.39 -41.91
C ALA A 241 41.84 -8.13 -42.55
N ARG A 242 40.80 -7.57 -41.91
CA ARG A 242 40.32 -6.24 -42.28
C ARG A 242 41.49 -5.26 -42.08
N THR A 243 41.93 -4.66 -43.18
CA THR A 243 42.86 -3.52 -43.16
C THR A 243 42.15 -2.30 -42.56
#